data_AF-A0A7L1F1L8-F1
#
_entry.id   AF-A0A7L1F1L8-F1
#
_cell.length_a   1.000
_cell.length_b   1.000
_cell.length_c   1.000
_cell.angle_alpha   90.00
_cell.angle_beta   90.00
_cell.angle_gamma   90.00
#
_symmetry.space_group_name_H-M   'P 1'
#
loop_
_entity.id
_entity.type
_entity.pdbx_description
1 polymer ?
#
loop_
_entity_poly.entity_id
_entity_poly.type
_entity_poly.pdbx_seq_one_letter_code
_entity_poly.pdbx_strand_id
1 'polypeptide(L)'
;MDIRPNHTIYINNINDKIKKEELKRSLYALFSQFGHVVDIVALKTMKMRGQAFVIFKELGSSTNALRQLQGFPFYGKPMRIQYAKTDSDIISKMRGTFADKEKRKEKKKAKTLEQSANAPNKKVIQGATQNSANAPGTTPQNQVPDNPPNYILFLNNLPEETNEMMLSMLFNQFPGFKEVRLVPGRHDIAFVEFENENQAGAARDALQGFKITPSHAMKITYAKK
;
A
#
# COMPACT_ATOMS: atom_id res chain seq x y z
N MET A 1 -4.66 18.46 -15.30
CA MET A 1 -4.91 19.14 -14.02
C MET A 1 -3.70 20.01 -13.74
N ASP A 2 -3.90 21.32 -13.60
CA ASP A 2 -2.84 22.22 -13.19
C ASP A 2 -2.43 21.93 -11.75
N ILE A 3 -1.16 21.55 -11.56
CA ILE A 3 -0.62 21.29 -10.24
C ILE A 3 -0.15 22.62 -9.65
N ARG A 4 -0.76 23.03 -8.55
CA ARG A 4 -0.40 24.27 -7.83
C ARG A 4 1.02 24.18 -7.25
N PRO A 5 1.72 25.32 -7.08
CA PRO A 5 3.00 25.35 -6.40
C PRO A 5 2.95 24.68 -5.02
N ASN A 6 3.97 23.87 -4.73
CA ASN A 6 4.09 23.12 -3.48
C ASN A 6 5.52 23.21 -2.92
N HIS A 7 5.67 23.12 -1.60
CA HIS A 7 6.97 23.06 -0.91
C HIS A 7 7.72 21.77 -1.28
N THR A 8 6.96 20.73 -1.61
CA THR A 8 7.50 19.45 -2.04
C THR A 8 7.52 19.37 -3.56
N ILE A 9 8.69 19.06 -4.11
CA ILE A 9 8.83 18.65 -5.51
C ILE A 9 8.88 17.13 -5.61
N TYR A 10 8.20 16.61 -6.61
CA TYR A 10 8.26 15.23 -7.05
C TYR A 10 9.24 15.12 -8.20
N ILE A 11 10.17 14.17 -8.09
CA ILE A 11 11.17 13.90 -9.11
C ILE A 11 10.98 12.46 -9.58
N ASN A 12 10.91 12.26 -10.90
CA ASN A 12 10.95 10.94 -11.51
C ASN A 12 12.00 10.86 -12.62
N ASN A 13 12.11 9.67 -13.22
CA ASN A 13 13.14 9.32 -14.19
C ASN A 13 14.59 9.32 -13.62
N ILE A 14 14.76 9.13 -12.31
CA ILE A 14 16.08 8.99 -11.70
C ILE A 14 16.65 7.58 -11.98
N ASN A 15 17.96 7.41 -11.91
CA ASN A 15 18.62 6.11 -11.95
C ASN A 15 18.30 5.28 -10.69
N ASP A 16 17.63 4.15 -10.87
CA ASP A 16 17.16 3.29 -9.78
C ASP A 16 18.24 2.36 -9.21
N LYS A 17 19.37 2.20 -9.91
CA LYS A 17 20.50 1.35 -9.48
C LYS A 17 21.31 1.96 -8.32
N ILE A 18 21.25 3.27 -8.12
CA ILE A 18 22.01 3.98 -7.07
C ILE A 18 21.49 3.59 -5.69
N LYS A 19 22.34 3.37 -4.69
CA LYS A 19 21.87 2.99 -3.33
C LYS A 19 21.00 4.09 -2.71
N LYS A 20 20.00 3.73 -1.89
CA LYS A 20 19.04 4.67 -1.29
C LYS A 20 19.72 5.83 -0.55
N GLU A 21 20.69 5.53 0.30
CA GLU A 21 21.38 6.53 1.11
C GLU A 21 22.25 7.48 0.28
N GLU A 22 22.93 6.93 -0.75
CA GLU A 22 23.69 7.75 -1.69
C GLU A 22 22.77 8.65 -2.51
N LEU A 23 21.65 8.11 -3.00
CA LEU A 23 20.64 8.89 -3.72
C LEU A 23 20.12 10.06 -2.86
N LYS A 24 19.79 9.82 -1.59
CA LYS A 24 19.35 10.88 -0.67
C LYS A 24 20.44 11.93 -0.45
N ARG A 25 21.70 11.51 -0.22
CA ARG A 25 22.84 12.43 -0.03
C ARG A 25 23.09 13.30 -1.26
N SER A 26 23.10 12.71 -2.45
CA SER A 26 23.36 13.44 -3.69
C SER A 26 22.21 14.39 -4.05
N LEU A 27 20.96 13.98 -3.84
CA LEU A 27 19.81 14.88 -3.97
C LEU A 27 19.89 16.02 -2.95
N TYR A 28 20.26 15.75 -1.70
CA TYR A 28 20.43 16.80 -0.70
C TYR A 28 21.50 17.80 -1.12
N ALA A 29 22.68 17.33 -1.51
CA ALA A 29 23.78 18.18 -1.97
C ALA A 29 23.37 19.05 -3.17
N LEU A 30 22.69 18.46 -4.15
CA LEU A 30 22.23 19.18 -5.34
C LEU A 30 21.16 20.22 -5.01
N PHE A 31 20.14 19.86 -4.23
CA PHE A 31 18.98 20.74 -4.02
C PHE A 31 19.18 21.79 -2.92
N SER A 32 20.16 21.60 -2.03
CA SER A 32 20.47 22.58 -0.97
C SER A 32 20.91 23.95 -1.51
N GLN A 33 21.38 24.03 -2.75
CA GLN A 33 21.74 25.32 -3.39
C GLN A 33 20.53 26.27 -3.59
N PHE A 34 19.31 25.73 -3.66
CA PHE A 34 18.09 26.53 -3.86
C PHE A 34 17.42 26.95 -2.56
N GLY A 35 17.81 26.35 -1.42
CA GLY A 35 17.29 26.65 -0.10
C GLY A 35 17.33 25.45 0.84
N HIS A 36 16.85 25.66 2.06
CA HIS A 36 16.88 24.64 3.12
C HIS A 36 15.95 23.46 2.80
N VAL A 37 16.56 22.30 2.54
CA VAL A 37 15.87 21.02 2.36
C VAL A 37 15.56 20.43 3.73
N VAL A 38 14.28 20.25 4.02
CA VAL A 38 13.79 19.73 5.30
C VAL A 38 13.93 18.22 5.37
N ASP A 39 13.51 17.52 4.32
CA ASP A 39 13.65 16.07 4.22
C ASP A 39 13.57 15.62 2.74
N ILE A 40 14.08 14.42 2.48
CA ILE A 40 14.03 13.74 1.19
C ILE A 40 13.44 12.34 1.38
N VAL A 41 12.34 12.08 0.69
CA VAL A 41 11.68 10.77 0.70
C VAL A 41 12.01 10.04 -0.59
N ALA A 42 12.77 8.96 -0.48
CA ALA A 42 13.06 8.05 -1.60
C ALA A 42 12.91 6.60 -1.12
N LEU A 43 12.24 5.77 -1.92
CA LEU A 43 12.02 4.36 -1.62
C LEU A 43 12.50 3.51 -2.81
N LYS A 44 12.96 2.29 -2.52
CA LYS A 44 13.48 1.34 -3.52
C LYS A 44 12.49 0.25 -3.90
N THR A 45 11.23 0.38 -3.49
CA THR A 45 10.15 -0.54 -3.87
C THR A 45 9.85 -0.42 -5.37
N MET A 46 9.30 -1.47 -5.99
CA MET A 46 9.01 -1.48 -7.43
C MET A 46 8.16 -0.29 -7.90
N LYS A 47 7.22 0.16 -7.07
CA LYS A 47 6.35 1.30 -7.35
C LYS A 47 7.05 2.66 -7.22
N MET A 48 8.07 2.77 -6.37
CA MET A 48 8.70 4.04 -5.99
C MET A 48 10.14 4.19 -6.50
N ARG A 49 10.75 3.12 -7.02
CA ARG A 49 12.11 3.17 -7.56
C ARG A 49 12.18 4.16 -8.73
N GLY A 50 13.30 4.87 -8.82
CA GLY A 50 13.50 5.93 -9.81
C GLY A 50 12.70 7.22 -9.52
N GLN A 51 12.12 7.34 -8.31
CA GLN A 51 11.36 8.51 -7.87
C GLN A 51 11.84 9.00 -6.51
N ALA A 52 11.67 10.30 -6.26
CA ALA A 52 11.96 10.92 -4.99
C ALA A 52 11.05 12.12 -4.75
N PHE A 53 10.86 12.48 -3.48
CA PHE A 53 10.28 13.74 -3.07
C PHE A 53 11.33 14.54 -2.31
N VAL A 54 11.54 15.79 -2.70
CA VAL A 54 12.41 16.74 -1.99
C VAL A 54 11.52 17.81 -1.40
N ILE A 55 11.65 18.01 -0.09
CA ILE A 55 10.77 18.88 0.69
C ILE A 55 11.58 20.11 1.10
N PHE A 56 11.20 21.28 0.60
CA PHE A 56 11.81 22.55 0.97
C PHE A 56 11.08 23.21 2.14
N LYS A 57 11.81 24.01 2.92
CA LYS A 57 11.21 24.87 3.94
C LYS A 57 10.40 26.00 3.30
N GLU A 58 10.92 26.57 2.21
CA GLU A 58 10.34 27.72 1.52
C GLU A 58 9.73 27.32 0.17
N LEU A 59 8.58 27.89 -0.18
CA LEU A 59 7.89 27.66 -1.46
C LEU A 59 8.67 28.25 -2.65
N GLY A 60 9.39 29.34 -2.44
CA GLY A 60 10.23 29.95 -3.48
C GLY A 60 11.35 29.02 -3.93
N SER A 61 11.97 28.32 -2.98
CA SER A 61 13.07 27.38 -3.23
C SER A 61 12.63 26.20 -4.09
N SER A 62 11.46 25.63 -3.82
CA SER A 62 10.92 24.53 -4.63
C SER A 62 10.61 24.97 -6.07
N THR A 63 10.07 26.19 -6.22
CA THR A 63 9.78 26.79 -7.54
C THR A 63 11.06 27.03 -8.34
N ASN A 64 12.09 27.56 -7.68
CA ASN A 64 13.37 27.85 -8.32
C ASN A 64 14.10 26.56 -8.74
N ALA A 65 14.16 25.59 -7.84
CA ALA A 65 14.75 24.28 -8.09
C ALA A 65 14.07 23.55 -9.27
N LEU A 66 12.72 23.58 -9.32
CA LEU A 66 11.96 22.97 -10.40
C LEU A 66 12.31 23.58 -11.76
N ARG A 67 12.42 24.91 -11.85
CA ARG A 67 12.73 25.59 -13.12
C ARG A 67 14.16 25.35 -13.59
N GLN A 68 15.12 25.38 -12.66
CA GLN A 68 16.55 25.29 -13.01
C GLN A 68 17.03 23.85 -13.24
N LEU A 69 16.48 22.87 -12.53
CA LEU A 69 16.92 21.48 -12.61
C LEU A 69 16.01 20.59 -13.48
N GLN A 70 15.06 21.18 -14.21
CA GLN A 70 14.25 20.41 -15.14
C GLN A 70 15.13 19.79 -16.23
N GLY A 71 15.07 18.46 -16.36
CA GLY A 71 15.90 17.74 -17.33
C GLY A 71 17.38 17.61 -16.94
N PHE A 72 17.79 18.08 -15.75
CA PHE A 72 19.19 18.02 -15.32
C PHE A 72 19.70 16.56 -15.33
N PRO A 73 20.84 16.27 -15.99
CA PRO A 73 21.43 14.94 -16.00
C PRO A 73 21.91 14.54 -14.60
N PHE A 74 21.32 13.49 -14.03
CA PHE A 74 21.66 13.00 -12.70
C PHE A 74 21.83 11.49 -12.73
N TYR A 75 23.06 11.04 -12.44
CA TYR A 75 23.49 9.65 -12.61
C TYR A 75 23.16 9.06 -13.99
N GLY A 76 23.44 9.85 -15.04
CA GLY A 76 23.27 9.45 -16.44
C GLY A 76 21.84 9.50 -16.97
N LYS A 77 20.86 9.98 -16.19
CA LYS A 77 19.48 10.15 -16.65
C LYS A 77 18.98 11.59 -16.43
N PRO A 78 18.26 12.19 -17.40
CA PRO A 78 17.67 13.51 -17.22
C PRO A 78 16.49 13.41 -16.25
N MET A 79 16.59 14.04 -15.09
CA MET A 79 15.52 14.01 -14.11
C MET A 79 14.32 14.84 -14.57
N ARG A 80 13.11 14.42 -14.18
CA ARG A 80 11.88 15.14 -14.45
C ARG A 80 11.26 15.60 -13.14
N ILE A 81 11.02 16.90 -13.01
CA ILE A 81 10.55 17.55 -11.78
C ILE A 81 9.15 18.11 -11.98
N GLN A 82 8.28 17.90 -11.01
CA GLN A 82 6.93 18.46 -10.92
C GLN A 82 6.65 18.86 -9.47
N TYR A 83 5.66 19.69 -9.21
CA TYR A 83 5.16 19.86 -7.86
C TYR A 83 4.47 18.58 -7.36
N ALA A 84 4.57 18.31 -6.06
CA ALA A 84 3.80 17.24 -5.45
C ALA A 84 2.29 17.55 -5.52
N LYS A 85 1.48 16.51 -5.74
CA LYS A 85 0.01 16.63 -5.79
C LYS A 85 -0.62 16.98 -4.45
N THR A 86 0.08 16.64 -3.36
CA THR A 86 -0.38 16.82 -1.98
C THR A 86 0.77 17.31 -1.12
N ASP A 87 0.45 18.06 -0.07
CA ASP A 87 1.46 18.51 0.89
C ASP A 87 2.10 17.32 1.61
N SER A 88 3.41 17.39 1.83
CA SER A 88 4.12 16.43 2.66
C SER A 88 3.74 16.58 4.13
N ASP A 89 3.77 15.46 4.86
CA ASP A 89 3.32 15.41 6.26
C ASP A 89 4.08 16.38 7.16
N ILE A 90 5.38 16.55 6.94
CA ILE A 90 6.20 17.52 7.67
C ILE A 90 5.77 18.97 7.44
N ILE A 91 5.35 19.32 6.22
CA ILE A 91 4.84 20.66 5.88
C ILE A 91 3.47 20.88 6.52
N SER A 92 2.60 19.86 6.49
CA SER A 92 1.30 19.91 7.18
C SER A 92 1.46 20.06 8.71
N LYS A 93 2.47 19.42 9.32
CA LYS A 93 2.80 19.60 10.74
C LYS A 93 3.34 21.00 11.03
N MET A 94 4.27 21.49 10.22
CA MET A 94 4.86 22.83 10.39
C MET A 94 3.82 23.95 10.25
N ARG A 95 2.81 23.78 9.38
CA ARG A 95 1.71 24.74 9.19
C ARG A 95 0.57 24.61 10.20
N GLY A 96 0.61 23.63 11.09
CA GLY A 96 -0.47 23.37 12.06
C GLY A 96 -1.74 22.77 11.45
N THR A 97 -1.75 22.41 10.16
CA THR A 97 -2.92 21.87 9.44
C THR A 97 -2.98 20.33 9.45
N PHE A 98 -2.10 19.68 10.21
CA PHE A 98 -2.00 18.21 10.25
C PHE A 98 -3.28 17.54 10.79
N ALA A 99 -3.92 18.12 11.80
CA ALA A 99 -5.15 17.60 12.40
C ALA A 99 -6.33 17.54 11.39
N ASP A 100 -6.37 18.46 10.43
CA ASP A 100 -7.40 18.47 9.38
C ASP A 100 -7.24 17.32 8.39
N LYS A 101 -6.02 16.81 8.18
CA LYS A 101 -5.78 15.66 7.30
C LYS A 101 -6.27 14.34 7.91
N GLU A 102 -6.12 14.16 9.22
CA GLU A 102 -6.66 13.00 9.93
C GLU A 102 -8.19 13.03 9.90
N LYS A 103 -8.81 14.16 10.28
CA LYS A 103 -10.27 14.35 10.18
C LYS A 103 -10.80 14.21 8.75
N ARG A 104 -10.01 14.58 7.73
CA ARG A 104 -10.40 14.43 6.32
C ARG A 104 -10.21 13.00 5.81
N LYS A 105 -9.27 12.23 6.35
CA LYS A 105 -9.18 10.77 6.14
C LYS A 105 -10.38 10.07 6.79
N GLU A 106 -10.78 10.47 8.01
CA GLU A 106 -11.99 9.97 8.68
C GLU A 106 -13.26 10.33 7.92
N LYS A 107 -13.43 11.59 7.48
CA LYS A 107 -14.60 11.99 6.68
C LYS A 107 -14.66 11.32 5.31
N LYS A 108 -13.51 11.01 4.68
CA LYS A 108 -13.48 10.21 3.46
C LYS A 108 -13.88 8.76 3.72
N LYS A 109 -13.43 8.16 4.84
CA LYS A 109 -13.92 6.84 5.29
C LYS A 109 -15.44 6.86 5.53
N ALA A 110 -15.96 7.88 6.22
CA ALA A 110 -17.39 8.04 6.49
C ALA A 110 -18.24 8.22 5.21
N LYS A 111 -17.80 9.04 4.24
CA LYS A 111 -18.53 9.23 2.97
C LYS A 111 -18.53 8.00 2.06
N THR A 112 -17.47 7.19 2.10
CA THR A 112 -17.44 5.91 1.38
C THR A 112 -18.39 4.89 2.02
N LEU A 113 -18.62 4.97 3.33
CA LEU A 113 -19.57 4.11 4.06
C LEU A 113 -21.04 4.47 3.77
N GLU A 114 -21.37 5.74 3.55
CA GLU A 114 -22.76 6.17 3.27
C GLU A 114 -23.21 5.91 1.83
N GLN A 115 -22.30 5.90 0.84
CA GLN A 115 -22.66 5.64 -0.57
C GLN A 115 -22.95 4.17 -0.88
N SER A 116 -22.52 3.23 -0.03
CA SER A 116 -22.81 1.79 -0.17
C SER A 116 -24.14 1.37 0.45
N ALA A 117 -24.84 2.26 1.18
CA ALA A 117 -26.06 1.94 1.91
C ALA A 117 -27.37 2.14 1.09
N ASN A 118 -27.31 2.64 -0.14
CA ASN A 118 -28.49 3.09 -0.90
C ASN A 118 -28.66 2.44 -2.29
N ALA A 119 -28.49 1.11 -2.39
CA ALA A 119 -28.89 0.33 -3.59
C ALA A 119 -30.12 -0.55 -3.30
N PRO A 120 -31.21 -0.50 -4.09
CA PRO A 120 -32.42 -1.26 -3.83
C PRO A 120 -32.30 -2.75 -4.20
N ASN A 121 -32.92 -3.56 -3.35
CA ASN A 121 -33.03 -5.01 -3.35
C ASN A 121 -33.72 -5.60 -4.60
N LYS A 122 -33.21 -6.71 -5.17
CA LYS A 122 -34.00 -7.57 -6.09
C LYS A 122 -33.62 -9.07 -6.00
N LYS A 123 -34.45 -9.79 -5.25
CA LYS A 123 -35.00 -11.15 -5.43
C LYS A 123 -34.14 -12.30 -6.01
N VAL A 124 -33.86 -13.26 -5.12
CA VAL A 124 -34.23 -14.72 -5.13
C VAL A 124 -34.45 -15.41 -6.48
N ILE A 125 -33.66 -16.46 -6.76
CA ILE A 125 -34.11 -17.76 -7.33
C ILE A 125 -33.31 -18.91 -6.67
N GLN A 126 -34.01 -20.02 -6.51
CA GLN A 126 -33.82 -21.19 -5.65
C GLN A 126 -33.54 -22.45 -6.51
N GLY A 127 -32.84 -23.46 -5.95
CA GLY A 127 -32.75 -24.84 -6.46
C GLY A 127 -31.53 -25.58 -5.89
N ALA A 128 -31.66 -26.41 -4.83
CA ALA A 128 -31.82 -27.89 -4.84
C ALA A 128 -30.54 -28.64 -5.31
N THR A 129 -29.94 -29.64 -4.64
CA THR A 129 -30.44 -30.76 -3.83
C THR A 129 -29.28 -31.46 -3.07
N GLN A 130 -29.64 -32.34 -2.12
CA GLN A 130 -28.87 -33.10 -1.13
C GLN A 130 -27.97 -34.24 -1.69
N ASN A 131 -26.90 -34.65 -0.96
CA ASN A 131 -26.78 -35.99 -0.35
C ASN A 131 -25.42 -36.34 0.29
N SER A 132 -25.52 -36.87 1.52
CA SER A 132 -24.82 -37.97 2.23
C SER A 132 -23.35 -38.38 2.00
N ALA A 133 -22.62 -38.35 3.12
CA ALA A 133 -21.95 -39.47 3.82
C ALA A 133 -20.58 -40.06 3.36
N ASN A 134 -19.78 -40.30 4.41
CA ASN A 134 -18.65 -41.21 4.62
C ASN A 134 -17.20 -40.78 4.28
N ALA A 135 -16.40 -40.79 5.36
CA ALA A 135 -14.95 -40.65 5.51
C ALA A 135 -14.18 -41.85 4.89
N PRO A 136 -12.84 -42.02 5.01
CA PRO A 136 -11.83 -41.22 5.72
C PRO A 136 -10.51 -40.98 4.94
N GLY A 137 -9.68 -40.04 5.38
CA GLY A 137 -8.27 -39.97 4.97
C GLY A 137 -7.75 -38.55 4.83
N THR A 138 -7.28 -37.97 5.93
CA THR A 138 -6.39 -36.82 5.86
C THR A 138 -5.07 -37.19 6.47
N THR A 139 -4.13 -37.38 5.57
CA THR A 139 -2.68 -37.37 5.75
C THR A 139 -2.22 -36.23 6.68
N PRO A 140 -1.14 -36.43 7.44
CA PRO A 140 -0.63 -35.46 8.40
C PRO A 140 0.02 -34.28 7.65
N GLN A 141 -0.78 -33.27 7.32
CA GLN A 141 -0.27 -32.09 6.64
C GLN A 141 0.08 -31.01 7.65
N ASN A 142 1.36 -30.98 8.03
CA ASN A 142 2.11 -29.85 8.62
C ASN A 142 1.22 -28.67 9.04
N GLN A 143 0.62 -28.79 10.22
CA GLN A 143 -0.08 -27.70 10.88
C GLN A 143 0.97 -26.70 11.35
N VAL A 144 1.03 -25.56 10.67
CA VAL A 144 1.66 -24.37 11.26
C VAL A 144 0.86 -24.01 12.52
N PRO A 145 1.52 -23.71 13.66
CA PRO A 145 0.84 -23.46 14.92
C PRO A 145 -0.25 -22.41 14.77
N ASP A 146 -1.46 -22.72 15.24
CA ASP A 146 -2.56 -21.76 15.24
C ASP A 146 -2.23 -20.67 16.27
N ASN A 147 -1.85 -19.50 15.78
CA ASN A 147 -1.59 -18.36 16.64
C ASN A 147 -2.92 -17.91 17.27
N PRO A 148 -2.91 -17.32 18.47
CA PRO A 148 -4.12 -16.74 19.06
C PRO A 148 -4.83 -15.80 18.08
N PRO A 149 -6.17 -15.68 18.16
CA PRO A 149 -6.93 -14.76 17.31
C PRO A 149 -6.33 -13.36 17.24
N ASN A 150 -6.31 -12.82 16.03
CA ASN A 150 -5.74 -11.53 15.70
C ASN A 150 -6.53 -10.91 14.55
N TYR A 151 -6.66 -9.59 14.54
CA TYR A 151 -7.26 -8.87 13.41
C TYR A 151 -6.34 -8.82 12.19
N ILE A 152 -5.09 -9.30 12.31
CA ILE A 152 -4.15 -9.47 11.19
C ILE A 152 -4.02 -10.95 10.84
N LEU A 153 -4.22 -11.27 9.56
CA LEU A 153 -3.95 -12.58 8.99
C LEU A 153 -2.58 -12.59 8.32
N PHE A 154 -1.89 -13.71 8.47
CA PHE A 154 -0.65 -14.06 7.78
C PHE A 154 -0.97 -15.08 6.70
N LEU A 155 -0.64 -14.72 5.46
CA LEU A 155 -0.81 -15.57 4.28
C LEU A 155 0.56 -16.12 3.90
N ASN A 156 0.60 -17.40 3.55
CA ASN A 156 1.77 -18.04 2.95
C ASN A 156 1.38 -18.92 1.76
N ASN A 157 2.40 -19.42 1.06
CA ASN A 157 2.24 -20.24 -0.13
C ASN A 157 1.54 -19.50 -1.28
N LEU A 158 1.85 -18.21 -1.44
CA LEU A 158 1.37 -17.39 -2.55
C LEU A 158 2.25 -17.60 -3.80
N PRO A 159 1.67 -17.68 -5.02
CA PRO A 159 2.41 -17.62 -6.28
C PRO A 159 3.25 -16.34 -6.41
N GLU A 160 4.36 -16.40 -7.16
CA GLU A 160 5.24 -15.26 -7.40
C GLU A 160 4.54 -14.11 -8.13
N GLU A 161 3.55 -14.43 -8.97
CA GLU A 161 2.75 -13.45 -9.72
C GLU A 161 1.68 -12.77 -8.85
N THR A 162 1.48 -13.23 -7.61
CA THR A 162 0.48 -12.69 -6.70
C THR A 162 0.83 -11.26 -6.33
N ASN A 163 -0.11 -10.35 -6.57
CA ASN A 163 0.04 -8.94 -6.25
C ASN A 163 -1.05 -8.45 -5.27
N GLU A 164 -0.81 -7.26 -4.72
CA GLU A 164 -1.67 -6.61 -3.73
C GLU A 164 -3.11 -6.44 -4.23
N MET A 165 -3.31 -6.17 -5.53
CA MET A 165 -4.62 -5.94 -6.11
C MET A 165 -5.46 -7.22 -6.16
N MET A 166 -4.85 -8.36 -6.52
CA MET A 166 -5.52 -9.67 -6.51
C MET A 166 -5.97 -10.06 -5.11
N LEU A 167 -5.07 -9.93 -4.12
CA LEU A 167 -5.40 -10.22 -2.72
C LEU A 167 -6.43 -9.21 -2.18
N SER A 168 -6.32 -7.93 -2.55
CA SER A 168 -7.31 -6.93 -2.15
C SER A 168 -8.69 -7.29 -2.70
N MET A 169 -8.80 -7.70 -3.97
CA MET A 169 -10.08 -8.14 -4.54
C MET A 169 -10.64 -9.36 -3.79
N LEU A 170 -9.80 -10.32 -3.46
CA LEU A 170 -10.21 -11.55 -2.78
C LEU A 170 -10.68 -11.30 -1.33
N PHE A 171 -9.97 -10.45 -0.58
CA PHE A 171 -10.29 -10.19 0.84
C PHE A 171 -11.31 -9.08 1.04
N ASN A 172 -11.49 -8.16 0.08
CA ASN A 172 -12.48 -7.08 0.15
C ASN A 172 -13.93 -7.58 0.16
N GLN A 173 -14.19 -8.84 -0.21
CA GLN A 173 -15.52 -9.45 -0.08
C GLN A 173 -15.93 -9.73 1.39
N PHE A 174 -14.97 -9.71 2.32
CA PHE A 174 -15.21 -9.92 3.74
C PHE A 174 -15.37 -8.57 4.47
N PRO A 175 -16.38 -8.43 5.33
CA PRO A 175 -16.56 -7.19 6.11
C PRO A 175 -15.33 -6.83 6.92
N GLY A 176 -15.03 -5.52 6.99
CA GLY A 176 -13.94 -4.98 7.81
C GLY A 176 -12.53 -5.18 7.27
N PHE A 177 -12.37 -5.65 6.02
CA PHE A 177 -11.09 -5.61 5.32
C PHE A 177 -10.51 -4.18 5.30
N LYS A 178 -9.24 -4.01 5.66
CA LYS A 178 -8.54 -2.72 5.65
C LYS A 178 -7.45 -2.64 4.59
N GLU A 179 -6.45 -3.52 4.66
CA GLU A 179 -5.32 -3.48 3.74
C GLU A 179 -4.64 -4.85 3.56
N VAL A 180 -3.97 -5.01 2.43
CA VAL A 180 -3.00 -6.08 2.18
C VAL A 180 -1.60 -5.47 2.18
N ARG A 181 -0.68 -6.10 2.92
CA ARG A 181 0.73 -5.74 2.95
C ARG A 181 1.59 -6.92 2.50
N LEU A 182 2.14 -6.83 1.29
CA LEU A 182 3.15 -7.75 0.79
C LEU A 182 4.49 -7.51 1.50
N VAL A 183 5.31 -8.56 1.66
CA VAL A 183 6.64 -8.44 2.26
C VAL A 183 7.69 -8.19 1.16
N PRO A 184 8.45 -7.09 1.21
CA PRO A 184 9.51 -6.85 0.24
C PRO A 184 10.54 -7.99 0.23
N GLY A 185 10.81 -8.56 -0.95
CA GLY A 185 11.76 -9.65 -1.11
C GLY A 185 11.22 -11.04 -0.73
N ARG A 186 9.95 -11.17 -0.33
CA ARG A 186 9.27 -12.45 -0.11
C ARG A 186 7.86 -12.42 -0.71
N HIS A 187 7.74 -12.93 -1.93
CA HIS A 187 6.50 -12.91 -2.73
C HIS A 187 5.49 -13.99 -2.32
N ASP A 188 5.96 -14.99 -1.57
CA ASP A 188 5.17 -16.12 -1.09
C ASP A 188 4.35 -15.79 0.16
N ILE A 189 4.50 -14.59 0.74
CA ILE A 189 3.85 -14.18 1.98
C ILE A 189 3.20 -12.80 1.91
N ALA A 190 2.11 -12.63 2.66
CA ALA A 190 1.43 -11.36 2.82
C ALA A 190 0.77 -11.23 4.20
N PHE A 191 0.46 -10.01 4.59
CA PHE A 191 -0.39 -9.72 5.73
C PHE A 191 -1.69 -9.09 5.26
N VAL A 192 -2.81 -9.47 5.86
CA VAL A 192 -4.11 -8.85 5.62
C VAL A 192 -4.65 -8.33 6.94
N GLU A 193 -4.97 -7.04 7.00
CA GLU A 193 -5.54 -6.42 8.19
C GLU A 193 -7.06 -6.28 8.08
N PHE A 194 -7.74 -6.64 9.16
CA PHE A 194 -9.17 -6.43 9.38
C PHE A 194 -9.43 -5.44 10.52
N GLU A 195 -10.68 -5.01 10.66
CA GLU A 195 -11.12 -4.16 11.76
C GLU A 195 -11.14 -4.89 13.10
N ASN A 196 -11.53 -6.17 13.11
CA ASN A 196 -11.51 -7.01 14.31
C ASN A 196 -11.17 -8.48 14.00
N GLU A 197 -10.89 -9.24 15.05
CA GLU A 197 -10.49 -10.66 14.97
C GLU A 197 -11.62 -11.58 14.48
N ASN A 198 -12.89 -11.26 14.74
CA ASN A 198 -14.03 -12.07 14.29
C ASN A 198 -14.17 -12.03 12.76
N GLN A 199 -14.00 -10.84 12.17
CA GLN A 199 -14.00 -10.66 10.72
C GLN A 199 -12.77 -11.30 10.05
N ALA A 200 -11.59 -11.17 10.68
CA ALA A 200 -10.38 -11.86 10.23
C ALA A 200 -10.57 -13.39 10.26
N GLY A 201 -11.18 -13.94 11.31
CA GLY A 201 -11.49 -15.36 11.44
C GLY A 201 -12.43 -15.85 10.34
N ALA A 202 -13.51 -15.10 10.07
CA ALA A 202 -14.44 -15.45 8.99
C ALA A 202 -13.74 -15.49 7.61
N ALA A 203 -12.87 -14.52 7.32
CA ALA A 203 -12.10 -14.50 6.08
C ALA A 203 -11.08 -15.64 6.01
N ARG A 204 -10.38 -15.93 7.12
CA ARG A 204 -9.46 -17.08 7.23
C ARG A 204 -10.18 -18.38 6.92
N ASP A 205 -11.29 -18.66 7.58
CA ASP A 205 -11.97 -19.94 7.47
C ASP A 205 -12.58 -20.14 6.06
N ALA A 206 -13.09 -19.07 5.45
CA ALA A 206 -13.66 -19.12 4.11
C ALA A 206 -12.61 -19.23 2.99
N LEU A 207 -11.41 -18.68 3.19
CA LEU A 207 -10.36 -18.64 2.18
C LEU A 207 -9.21 -19.63 2.45
N GLN A 208 -9.28 -20.42 3.52
CA GLN A 208 -8.25 -21.39 3.84
C GLN A 208 -8.13 -22.43 2.72
N GLY A 209 -6.92 -22.57 2.16
CA GLY A 209 -6.67 -23.48 1.06
C GLY A 209 -7.22 -23.01 -0.28
N PHE A 210 -7.69 -21.77 -0.39
CA PHE A 210 -8.16 -21.20 -1.66
C PHE A 210 -7.02 -21.21 -2.70
N LYS A 211 -7.33 -21.71 -3.89
CA LYS A 211 -6.37 -21.84 -4.98
C LYS A 211 -6.27 -20.55 -5.78
N ILE A 212 -5.21 -19.77 -5.56
CA ILE A 212 -4.95 -18.54 -6.35
C ILE A 212 -4.58 -18.91 -7.78
N THR A 213 -3.82 -19.99 -7.96
CA THR A 213 -3.59 -20.66 -9.24
C THR A 213 -3.95 -22.14 -9.08
N PRO A 214 -4.19 -22.89 -10.18
CA PRO A 214 -4.56 -24.31 -10.09
C PRO A 214 -3.60 -25.17 -9.26
N SER A 215 -2.33 -24.76 -9.17
CA SER A 215 -1.25 -25.42 -8.43
C SER A 215 -0.99 -24.87 -7.03
N HIS A 216 -1.43 -23.64 -6.68
CA HIS A 216 -1.09 -22.99 -5.42
C HIS A 216 -2.33 -22.69 -4.57
N ALA A 217 -2.51 -23.50 -3.53
CA ALA A 217 -3.48 -23.24 -2.46
C ALA A 217 -2.82 -22.39 -1.37
N MET A 218 -3.32 -21.17 -1.14
CA MET A 218 -2.79 -20.32 -0.08
C MET A 218 -3.15 -20.87 1.30
N LYS A 219 -2.28 -20.65 2.29
CA LYS A 219 -2.60 -20.96 3.69
C LYS A 219 -2.65 -19.68 4.50
N ILE A 220 -3.60 -19.63 5.42
CA ILE A 220 -3.91 -18.47 6.23
C ILE A 220 -3.80 -18.87 7.71
N THR A 221 -3.07 -18.09 8.48
CA THR A 221 -3.02 -18.19 9.95
C THR A 221 -3.21 -16.80 10.55
N TYR A 222 -3.53 -16.71 11.84
CA TYR A 222 -3.40 -15.43 12.53
C TYR A 222 -1.93 -14.98 12.55
N ALA A 223 -1.70 -13.68 12.45
CA ALA A 223 -0.36 -13.13 12.63
C ALA A 223 0.05 -13.25 14.11
N LYS A 224 1.33 -13.53 14.35
CA LYS A 224 1.88 -13.49 15.71
C LYS A 224 1.76 -12.06 16.26
N LYS A 225 1.39 -11.95 17.54
CA LYS A 225 1.47 -10.69 18.28
C LYS A 225 2.91 -10.21 18.37
#